data_AF-A0A7C4Q828-F1
#
_entry.id   AF-A0A7C4Q828-F1
#
_cell.length_a   1.000
_cell.length_b   1.000
_cell.length_c   1.000
_cell.angle_alpha   90.00
_cell.angle_beta   90.00
_cell.angle_gamma   90.00
#
_symmetry.space_group_name_H-M   'P 1'
#
loop_
_entity.id
_entity.type
_entity.pdbx_description
1 polymer ?
#
loop_
_entity_poly.entity_id
_entity_poly.type
_entity_poly.pdbx_seq_one_letter_code
_entity_poly.pdbx_strand_id
1 'polypeptide(L)'
;MHPSLAFASLVLPGLGQFLAGRRARGLAVFSVIALMLGLLWWATTPAEGFSEAVIAFKGDAGLWGWLAAPILIWAWNVWDAARPTAAPGWIPALIASAMFIVFGWQAAEINLGILTQNGDRVMLILRPMLQPDFLRPRAEEREAWVELIVPCPAEPPPNAVNTLDGITLELSAGCASVGQELTVTGSGLRPDTAAELIWQSPIGDFFPLRDPADPQQFRLIQPEADGRLTAAFTVPNAIPPGIDPNLPQEQRLYVRQSRPIGGWELSTNGGFVL
;
A
#
# COMPACT_ATOMS: atom_id res chain seq x y z
N MET A 1 0.06 10.97 -55.00
CA MET A 1 0.43 9.88 -54.08
C MET A 1 1.91 9.60 -54.28
N HIS A 2 2.73 9.62 -53.23
CA HIS A 2 4.15 9.30 -53.32
C HIS A 2 4.38 7.86 -52.83
N PRO A 3 4.32 6.85 -53.70
CA PRO A 3 4.44 5.44 -53.29
C PRO A 3 5.79 5.15 -52.62
N SER A 4 6.84 5.90 -52.96
CA SER A 4 8.16 5.84 -52.33
C SER A 4 8.15 6.22 -50.85
N LEU A 5 7.34 7.22 -50.45
CA LEU A 5 7.24 7.65 -49.05
C LEU A 5 6.47 6.64 -48.19
N ALA A 6 5.41 6.04 -48.76
CA ALA A 6 4.67 4.97 -48.09
C ALA A 6 5.54 3.72 -47.90
N PHE A 7 6.32 3.36 -48.91
CA PHE A 7 7.26 2.24 -48.84
C PHE A 7 8.36 2.47 -47.79
N ALA A 8 8.91 3.69 -47.71
CA ALA A 8 9.88 4.05 -46.68
C ALA A 8 9.29 3.87 -45.26
N SER A 9 8.05 4.29 -45.02
CA SER A 9 7.34 4.10 -43.76
C SER A 9 6.91 2.65 -43.47
N LEU A 10 6.86 1.78 -44.49
CA LEU A 10 6.63 0.34 -44.32
C LEU A 10 7.88 -0.35 -43.76
N VAL A 11 9.06 0.00 -44.28
CA VAL A 11 10.35 -0.57 -43.83
C VAL A 11 10.73 -0.07 -42.43
N LEU A 12 10.62 1.25 -42.21
CA LEU A 12 10.96 1.86 -40.94
C LEU A 12 9.87 2.86 -40.53
N PRO A 13 9.20 2.67 -39.38
CA PRO A 13 8.14 3.56 -38.95
C PRO A 13 8.63 5.01 -38.82
N GLY A 14 7.86 5.96 -39.33
CA GLY A 14 8.20 7.40 -39.32
C GLY A 14 9.17 7.87 -40.42
N LEU A 15 9.78 6.96 -41.20
CA LEU A 15 10.78 7.33 -42.21
C LEU A 15 10.19 8.12 -43.38
N GLY A 16 9.01 7.75 -43.88
CA GLY A 16 8.33 8.48 -44.96
C GLY A 16 7.95 9.90 -44.56
N GLN A 17 7.51 10.12 -43.33
CA GLN A 17 7.23 11.45 -42.79
C GLN A 17 8.51 12.28 -42.65
N PHE A 18 9.60 11.64 -42.21
CA PHE A 18 10.90 12.29 -42.09
C PHE A 18 11.44 12.77 -43.44
N LEU A 19 11.37 11.90 -44.47
CA LEU A 19 11.76 12.22 -45.84
C LEU A 19 10.84 13.27 -46.49
N ALA A 20 9.57 13.31 -46.09
CA ALA A 20 8.60 14.33 -46.53
C ALA A 20 8.80 15.71 -45.85
N GLY A 21 9.87 15.92 -45.07
CA GLY A 21 10.13 17.16 -44.33
C GLY A 21 9.36 17.30 -43.01
N ARG A 22 8.45 16.36 -42.69
CA ARG A 22 7.69 16.32 -41.42
C ARG A 22 8.49 15.63 -40.31
N ARG A 23 9.72 16.11 -40.06
CA ARG A 23 10.73 15.43 -39.20
C ARG A 23 10.25 15.14 -37.79
N ALA A 24 9.65 16.13 -37.11
CA ALA A 24 9.13 15.96 -35.74
C ALA A 24 8.10 14.83 -35.65
N ARG A 25 7.24 14.70 -36.67
CA ARG A 25 6.22 13.66 -36.74
C ARG A 25 6.81 12.28 -37.00
N GLY A 26 7.79 12.19 -37.91
CA GLY A 26 8.51 10.94 -38.15
C GLY A 26 9.23 10.43 -36.91
N LEU A 27 9.93 11.31 -36.20
CA LEU A 27 10.60 10.98 -34.94
C LEU A 27 9.60 10.56 -33.86
N ALA A 28 8.48 11.28 -33.70
CA ALA A 28 7.47 10.93 -32.70
C ALA A 28 6.87 9.53 -32.94
N VAL A 29 6.53 9.18 -34.19
CA VAL A 29 6.00 7.86 -34.54
C VAL A 29 7.03 6.76 -34.27
N PHE A 30 8.28 6.98 -34.67
CA PHE A 30 9.37 6.05 -34.40
C PHE A 30 9.58 5.82 -32.90
N SER A 31 9.70 6.90 -32.12
CA SER A 31 9.90 6.84 -30.67
C SER A 31 8.76 6.12 -29.95
N VAL A 32 7.49 6.40 -30.31
CA VAL A 32 6.34 5.74 -29.70
C VAL A 32 6.34 4.24 -29.99
N ILE A 33 6.57 3.83 -31.24
CA ILE A 33 6.64 2.40 -31.59
C ILE A 33 7.81 1.73 -30.86
N ALA A 34 8.98 2.36 -30.81
CA ALA A 34 10.14 1.82 -30.09
C ALA A 34 9.85 1.65 -28.59
N LEU A 35 9.20 2.62 -27.95
CA LEU A 35 8.80 2.54 -26.55
C LEU A 35 7.75 1.44 -26.31
N MET A 36 6.77 1.29 -27.20
CA MET A 36 5.76 0.23 -27.09
C MET A 36 6.38 -1.16 -27.24
N LEU A 37 7.31 -1.33 -28.18
CA LEU A 37 8.04 -2.59 -28.35
C LEU A 37 8.96 -2.87 -27.15
N GLY A 38 9.65 -1.84 -26.63
CA GLY A 38 10.46 -1.95 -25.41
C GLY A 38 9.63 -2.33 -24.18
N LEU A 39 8.44 -1.75 -24.03
CA LEU A 39 7.50 -2.09 -22.96
C LEU A 39 7.00 -3.53 -23.09
N LEU A 40 6.64 -3.96 -24.30
CA LEU A 40 6.20 -5.34 -24.54
C LEU A 40 7.32 -6.34 -24.27
N TRP A 41 8.54 -6.03 -24.70
CA TRP A 41 9.70 -6.85 -24.40
C TRP A 41 9.96 -6.92 -22.89
N TRP A 42 9.91 -5.78 -22.18
CA TRP A 42 10.03 -5.74 -20.73
C TRP A 42 8.94 -6.55 -20.01
N ALA A 43 7.72 -6.57 -20.54
CA ALA A 43 6.61 -7.28 -19.91
C ALA A 43 6.57 -8.78 -20.23
N THR A 44 7.11 -9.20 -21.37
CA THR A 44 7.16 -10.62 -21.80
C THR A 44 8.43 -11.33 -21.33
N THR A 45 9.48 -10.58 -20.99
CA THR A 45 10.69 -11.16 -20.39
C THR A 45 10.38 -11.65 -18.96
N PRO A 46 10.68 -12.91 -18.62
CA PRO A 46 10.48 -13.40 -17.26
C PRO A 46 11.36 -12.60 -16.27
N ALA A 47 10.85 -12.40 -15.06
CA ALA A 47 11.61 -11.77 -13.99
C ALA A 47 12.65 -12.77 -13.45
N GLU A 48 13.80 -12.88 -14.11
CA GLU A 48 14.93 -13.65 -13.60
C GLU A 48 15.78 -12.75 -12.69
N GLY A 49 15.84 -13.07 -11.39
CA GLY A 49 16.90 -12.58 -10.51
C GLY A 49 16.60 -11.42 -9.54
N PHE A 50 15.35 -11.00 -9.34
CA PHE A 50 15.00 -10.06 -8.27
C PHE A 50 13.86 -10.63 -7.42
N SER A 51 14.21 -11.37 -6.37
CA SER A 51 13.27 -11.77 -5.32
C SER A 51 12.76 -10.53 -4.61
N GLU A 52 11.43 -10.35 -4.60
CA GLU A 52 10.59 -9.61 -3.65
C GLU A 52 9.49 -8.75 -4.33
N ALA A 53 9.68 -8.31 -5.58
CA ALA A 53 8.65 -7.62 -6.36
C ALA A 53 8.29 -8.40 -7.63
N VAL A 54 7.64 -9.56 -7.47
CA VAL A 54 7.09 -10.31 -8.60
C VAL A 54 5.89 -9.55 -9.14
N ILE A 55 6.08 -8.80 -10.23
CA ILE A 55 4.95 -8.22 -10.98
C ILE A 55 4.15 -9.38 -11.56
N ALA A 56 2.94 -9.60 -11.04
CA ALA A 56 2.18 -10.84 -11.24
C ALA A 56 1.94 -11.24 -12.71
N PHE A 57 1.81 -10.26 -13.61
CA PHE A 57 1.50 -10.50 -15.02
C PHE A 57 2.73 -10.70 -15.92
N LYS A 58 3.95 -10.43 -15.42
CA LYS A 58 5.17 -10.44 -16.25
C LYS A 58 5.52 -11.86 -16.68
N GLY A 59 5.89 -12.03 -17.96
CA GLY A 59 6.19 -13.33 -18.57
C GLY A 59 4.97 -14.10 -19.07
N ASP A 60 3.76 -13.57 -18.94
CA ASP A 60 2.56 -14.19 -19.52
C ASP A 60 2.62 -14.17 -21.06
N ALA A 61 2.50 -15.35 -21.67
CA ALA A 61 2.46 -15.51 -23.12
C ALA A 61 1.27 -14.79 -23.78
N GLY A 62 0.18 -14.56 -23.04
CA GLY A 62 -0.97 -13.78 -23.52
C GLY A 62 -0.64 -12.33 -23.86
N LEU A 63 0.42 -11.77 -23.26
CA LEU A 63 0.85 -10.38 -23.49
C LEU A 63 1.30 -10.11 -24.92
N TRP A 64 1.75 -11.14 -25.65
CA TRP A 64 2.09 -11.00 -27.07
C TRP A 64 0.91 -10.50 -27.93
N GLY A 65 -0.34 -10.69 -27.47
CA GLY A 65 -1.52 -10.10 -28.11
C GLY A 65 -1.45 -8.57 -28.21
N TRP A 66 -0.74 -7.90 -27.32
CA TRP A 66 -0.52 -6.44 -27.37
C TRP A 66 0.34 -5.97 -28.53
N LEU A 67 0.98 -6.86 -29.31
CA LEU A 67 1.57 -6.53 -30.61
C LEU A 67 0.56 -5.90 -31.58
N ALA A 68 -0.74 -6.14 -31.40
CA ALA A 68 -1.79 -5.49 -32.17
C ALA A 68 -1.67 -3.95 -32.13
N ALA A 69 -1.35 -3.36 -30.98
CA ALA A 69 -1.27 -1.91 -30.82
C ALA A 69 -0.15 -1.26 -31.69
N PRO A 70 1.13 -1.67 -31.61
CA PRO A 70 2.16 -1.13 -32.48
C PRO A 70 1.91 -1.47 -33.96
N ILE A 71 1.31 -2.63 -34.29
CA ILE A 71 0.94 -2.98 -35.68
C ILE A 71 -0.11 -2.00 -36.23
N LEU A 72 -1.15 -1.67 -35.44
CA LEU A 72 -2.18 -0.71 -35.85
C LEU A 72 -1.60 0.69 -36.06
N ILE A 73 -0.69 1.13 -35.19
CA ILE A 73 0.02 2.41 -35.36
C ILE A 73 0.92 2.36 -36.59
N TRP A 74 1.58 1.23 -36.87
CA TRP A 74 2.42 1.06 -38.05
C TRP A 74 1.60 1.15 -39.33
N ALA A 75 0.44 0.49 -39.40
CA ALA A 75 -0.48 0.58 -40.53
C ALA A 75 -0.99 2.02 -40.73
N TRP A 76 -1.36 2.70 -39.64
CA TRP A 76 -1.74 4.12 -39.67
C TRP A 76 -0.58 5.01 -40.17
N ASN A 77 0.65 4.71 -39.79
CA ASN A 77 1.86 5.43 -40.21
C ASN A 77 2.12 5.31 -41.72
N VAL A 78 1.94 4.13 -42.31
CA VAL A 78 2.06 3.93 -43.77
C VAL A 78 1.01 4.76 -44.51
N TRP A 79 -0.22 4.77 -44.00
CA TRP A 79 -1.32 5.56 -44.55
C TRP A 79 -1.08 7.08 -44.43
N ASP A 80 -0.57 7.55 -43.29
CA ASP A 80 -0.20 8.95 -43.06
C ASP A 80 0.96 9.43 -43.96
N ALA A 81 1.89 8.54 -44.30
CA ALA A 81 2.98 8.83 -45.22
C ALA A 81 2.51 8.93 -46.69
N ALA A 82 1.46 8.21 -47.07
CA ALA A 82 0.89 8.25 -48.42
C ALA A 82 0.05 9.50 -48.70
N ARG A 83 -0.37 10.23 -47.65
CA ARG A 83 -1.25 11.40 -47.74
C ARG A 83 -0.49 12.70 -48.03
N PRO A 84 -1.08 13.61 -48.83
CA PRO A 84 -0.51 14.94 -49.08
C PRO A 84 -0.64 15.86 -47.85
N THR A 85 -1.68 15.67 -47.04
CA THR A 85 -1.88 16.37 -45.77
C THR A 85 -1.68 15.42 -44.60
N ALA A 86 -1.22 15.95 -43.46
CA ALA A 86 -1.02 15.13 -42.27
C ALA A 86 -2.35 14.58 -41.74
N ALA A 87 -2.39 13.29 -41.45
CA ALA A 87 -3.53 12.67 -40.78
C ALA A 87 -3.64 13.16 -39.31
N PRO A 88 -4.79 12.99 -38.66
CA PRO A 88 -4.94 13.35 -37.25
C PRO A 88 -4.03 12.49 -36.36
N GLY A 89 -3.13 13.12 -35.60
CA GLY A 89 -2.19 12.42 -34.72
C GLY A 89 -2.80 11.87 -33.42
N TRP A 90 -4.07 12.18 -33.13
CA TRP A 90 -4.74 11.71 -31.92
C TRP A 90 -5.03 10.20 -31.96
N ILE A 91 -5.18 9.60 -33.15
CA ILE A 91 -5.43 8.15 -33.31
C ILE A 91 -4.26 7.32 -32.76
N PRO A 92 -3.01 7.47 -33.25
CA PRO A 92 -1.88 6.73 -32.69
C PRO A 92 -1.59 7.12 -31.25
N ALA A 93 -1.87 8.37 -30.85
CA ALA A 93 -1.73 8.81 -29.46
C ALA A 93 -2.69 8.03 -28.54
N LEU A 94 -3.98 7.91 -28.89
CA LEU A 94 -4.94 7.14 -28.10
C LEU A 94 -4.58 5.65 -28.02
N ILE A 95 -4.13 5.05 -29.12
CA ILE A 95 -3.73 3.63 -29.13
C ILE A 95 -2.52 3.42 -28.21
N ALA A 96 -1.49 4.28 -28.32
CA ALA A 96 -0.31 4.21 -27.46
C ALA A 96 -0.68 4.45 -26.00
N SER A 97 -1.46 5.49 -25.69
CA SER A 97 -1.92 5.79 -24.34
C SER A 97 -2.74 4.65 -23.74
N ALA A 98 -3.64 4.02 -24.51
CA ALA A 98 -4.40 2.87 -24.04
C ALA A 98 -3.47 1.71 -23.63
N MET A 99 -2.46 1.40 -24.44
CA MET A 99 -1.46 0.39 -24.07
C MET A 99 -0.70 0.79 -22.80
N PHE A 100 -0.12 2.00 -22.73
CA PHE A 100 0.63 2.44 -21.55
C PHE A 100 -0.22 2.45 -20.27
N ILE A 101 -1.47 2.90 -20.36
CA ILE A 101 -2.39 2.92 -19.22
C ILE A 101 -2.70 1.49 -18.75
N VAL A 102 -2.99 0.56 -19.67
CA VAL A 102 -3.31 -0.82 -19.27
C VAL A 102 -2.10 -1.51 -18.64
N PHE A 103 -0.90 -1.37 -19.22
CA PHE A 103 0.31 -1.94 -18.61
C PHE A 103 0.65 -1.28 -17.27
N GLY A 104 0.50 0.04 -17.14
CA GLY A 104 0.69 0.74 -15.87
C GLY A 104 -0.31 0.29 -14.81
N TRP A 105 -1.57 0.08 -15.21
CA TRP A 105 -2.63 -0.42 -14.33
C TRP A 105 -2.34 -1.83 -13.83
N GLN A 106 -1.88 -2.72 -14.72
CA GLN A 106 -1.49 -4.09 -14.36
C GLN A 106 -0.23 -4.10 -13.48
N ALA A 107 0.74 -3.23 -13.75
CA ALA A 107 1.97 -3.11 -12.96
C ALA A 107 1.73 -2.57 -11.55
N ALA A 108 0.71 -1.71 -11.38
CA ALA A 108 0.27 -1.25 -10.07
C ALA A 108 -0.73 -2.19 -9.39
N GLU A 109 -1.02 -3.36 -10.01
CA GLU A 109 -1.95 -4.39 -9.50
C GLU A 109 -3.32 -3.84 -9.06
N ILE A 110 -3.78 -2.79 -9.74
CA ILE A 110 -5.01 -2.10 -9.32
C ILE A 110 -6.21 -2.98 -9.65
N ASN A 111 -6.91 -3.45 -8.62
CA ASN A 111 -8.10 -4.27 -8.77
C ASN A 111 -9.35 -3.52 -8.25
N LEU A 112 -10.12 -2.92 -9.17
CA LEU A 112 -11.35 -2.20 -8.82
C LEU A 112 -12.45 -3.11 -8.25
N GLY A 113 -12.40 -4.42 -8.53
CA GLY A 113 -13.34 -5.38 -7.96
C GLY A 113 -13.23 -5.45 -6.44
N ILE A 114 -12.07 -5.16 -5.86
CA ILE A 114 -11.89 -5.10 -4.40
C ILE A 114 -12.74 -3.98 -3.78
N LEU A 115 -12.92 -2.86 -4.49
CA LEU A 115 -13.70 -1.73 -3.99
C LEU A 115 -15.17 -2.08 -3.78
N THR A 116 -15.72 -2.94 -4.63
CA THR A 116 -17.12 -3.37 -4.53
C THR A 116 -17.29 -4.60 -3.66
N GLN A 117 -16.34 -5.54 -3.66
CA GLN A 117 -16.41 -6.77 -2.87
C GLN A 117 -16.06 -6.57 -1.39
N ASN A 118 -15.18 -5.62 -1.08
CA ASN A 118 -14.68 -5.36 0.28
C ASN A 118 -14.93 -3.92 0.71
N GLY A 119 -16.08 -3.34 0.32
CA GLY A 119 -16.41 -1.93 0.57
C GLY A 119 -16.26 -1.52 2.05
N ASP A 120 -16.65 -2.38 2.98
CA ASP A 120 -16.52 -2.14 4.43
C ASP A 120 -15.05 -1.97 4.86
N ARG A 121 -14.14 -2.78 4.29
CA ARG A 121 -12.70 -2.70 4.57
C ARG A 121 -12.07 -1.47 3.92
N VAL A 122 -12.51 -1.12 2.71
CA VAL A 122 -12.06 0.10 2.04
C VAL A 122 -12.47 1.33 2.85
N MET A 123 -13.66 1.30 3.45
CA MET A 123 -14.14 2.39 4.30
C MET A 123 -13.30 2.58 5.57
N LEU A 124 -12.70 1.51 6.12
CA LEU A 124 -11.76 1.61 7.25
C LEU A 124 -10.52 2.45 6.91
N ILE A 125 -10.11 2.51 5.63
CA ILE A 125 -8.95 3.27 5.18
C ILE A 125 -9.37 4.68 4.73
N LEU A 126 -10.43 4.76 3.91
CA LEU A 126 -10.87 6.04 3.33
C LEU A 126 -11.40 7.00 4.40
N ARG A 127 -12.13 6.51 5.40
CA ARG A 127 -12.78 7.38 6.39
C ARG A 127 -11.76 8.19 7.21
N PRO A 128 -10.68 7.59 7.77
CA PRO A 128 -9.60 8.37 8.40
C PRO A 128 -8.93 9.36 7.45
N MET A 129 -8.71 8.99 6.17
CA MET A 129 -8.09 9.90 5.19
C MET A 129 -8.94 11.14 4.90
N LEU A 130 -10.27 11.01 4.94
CA LEU A 130 -11.21 12.09 4.72
C LEU A 130 -11.46 12.94 5.99
N GLN A 131 -10.92 12.54 7.14
CA GLN A 131 -11.04 13.22 8.42
C GLN A 131 -9.66 13.63 8.92
N PRO A 132 -9.05 14.69 8.34
CA PRO A 132 -7.72 15.11 8.75
C PRO A 132 -7.75 15.60 10.20
N ASP A 133 -6.97 14.95 11.05
CA ASP A 133 -6.80 15.31 12.45
C ASP A 133 -5.74 16.41 12.55
N PHE A 134 -6.15 17.68 12.43
CA PHE A 134 -5.25 18.83 12.62
C PHE A 134 -5.29 19.37 14.05
N LEU A 135 -6.45 19.27 14.70
CA LEU A 135 -6.69 19.76 16.05
C LEU A 135 -7.24 18.62 16.88
N ARG A 136 -6.59 18.36 18.01
CA ARG A 136 -7.05 17.38 18.99
C ARG A 136 -7.40 18.06 20.31
N PRO A 137 -8.35 17.52 21.08
CA PRO A 137 -8.57 17.97 22.45
C PRO A 137 -7.28 17.80 23.24
N ARG A 138 -6.91 18.83 24.01
CA ARG A 138 -5.76 18.71 24.90
C ARG A 138 -6.08 17.66 25.97
N ALA A 139 -5.20 16.69 26.12
CA ALA A 139 -5.39 15.60 27.07
C ALA A 139 -4.14 15.35 27.92
N GLU A 140 -4.36 14.88 29.13
CA GLU A 140 -3.34 14.27 29.96
C GLU A 140 -3.28 12.78 29.60
N GLU A 141 -2.15 12.36 29.03
CA GLU A 141 -1.92 10.97 28.63
C GLU A 141 -1.12 10.25 29.73
N ARG A 142 -1.54 9.03 30.07
CA ARG A 142 -0.74 8.07 30.84
C ARG A 142 -0.69 6.77 30.07
N GLU A 143 0.48 6.18 29.99
CA GLU A 143 0.66 4.91 29.30
C GLU A 143 1.66 4.02 30.02
N ALA A 144 1.49 2.72 29.82
CA ALA A 144 2.48 1.70 30.13
C ALA A 144 2.49 0.70 28.99
N TRP A 145 3.55 -0.09 28.89
CA TRP A 145 3.70 -1.10 27.85
C TRP A 145 4.29 -2.36 28.42
N VAL A 146 4.02 -3.49 27.77
CA VAL A 146 4.58 -4.80 28.11
C VAL A 146 5.06 -5.47 26.82
N GLU A 147 6.21 -6.11 26.90
CA GLU A 147 6.87 -6.73 25.75
C GLU A 147 6.41 -8.17 25.54
N LEU A 148 6.28 -8.59 24.29
CA LEU A 148 5.90 -9.94 23.90
C LEU A 148 6.75 -10.39 22.72
N ILE A 149 7.19 -11.64 22.73
CA ILE A 149 7.91 -12.24 21.61
C ILE A 149 6.95 -12.93 20.64
N VAL A 150 7.05 -12.62 19.34
CA VAL A 150 6.19 -13.18 18.28
C VAL A 150 7.05 -13.55 17.05
N PRO A 151 7.06 -14.81 16.58
CA PRO A 151 6.47 -16.01 17.20
C PRO A 151 7.27 -16.51 18.41
N CYS A 152 6.72 -17.49 19.13
CA CYS A 152 7.40 -18.10 20.28
C CYS A 152 8.74 -18.76 19.91
N PRO A 153 9.83 -18.49 20.65
CA PRO A 153 11.08 -19.21 20.53
C PRO A 153 10.96 -20.66 21.04
N ALA A 154 11.99 -21.48 20.77
CA ALA A 154 12.01 -22.89 21.17
C ALA A 154 11.89 -23.09 22.70
N GLU A 155 12.49 -22.19 23.49
CA GLU A 155 12.32 -22.13 24.94
C GLU A 155 11.44 -20.92 25.28
N PRO A 156 10.20 -21.13 25.77
CA PRO A 156 9.26 -20.03 25.97
C PRO A 156 9.73 -19.14 27.13
N PRO A 157 9.72 -17.81 26.95
CA PRO A 157 10.05 -16.88 28.03
C PRO A 157 8.98 -16.93 29.14
N PRO A 158 9.33 -16.50 30.36
CA PRO A 158 8.35 -16.32 31.43
C PRO A 158 7.30 -15.26 31.04
N ASN A 159 6.21 -15.19 31.81
CA ASN A 159 5.18 -14.17 31.61
C ASN A 159 5.79 -12.77 31.60
N ALA A 160 5.40 -11.98 30.60
CA ALA A 160 5.90 -10.63 30.46
C ALA A 160 5.22 -9.70 31.46
N VAL A 161 6.03 -8.96 32.21
CA VAL A 161 5.57 -7.98 33.19
C VAL A 161 6.39 -6.71 33.03
N ASN A 162 5.73 -5.55 33.09
CA ASN A 162 6.39 -4.27 33.11
C ASN A 162 5.67 -3.32 34.07
N THR A 163 6.43 -2.47 34.75
CA THR A 163 5.88 -1.41 35.61
C THR A 163 6.48 -0.08 35.22
N LEU A 164 5.63 0.87 34.83
CA LEU A 164 6.01 2.20 34.41
C LEU A 164 5.06 3.23 35.04
N ASP A 165 5.61 4.28 35.65
CA ASP A 165 4.84 5.38 36.25
C ASP A 165 3.69 4.95 37.17
N GLY A 166 3.91 3.87 37.93
CA GLY A 166 2.94 3.30 38.88
C GLY A 166 1.83 2.47 38.23
N ILE A 167 1.91 2.18 36.93
CA ILE A 167 1.04 1.24 36.21
C ILE A 167 1.82 -0.05 35.99
N THR A 168 1.27 -1.18 36.42
CA THR A 168 1.85 -2.51 36.19
C THR A 168 0.99 -3.26 35.19
N LEU A 169 1.61 -3.72 34.10
CA LEU A 169 0.99 -4.58 33.09
C LEU A 169 1.65 -5.95 33.11
N GLU A 170 0.83 -6.99 33.01
CA GLU A 170 1.25 -8.39 32.94
C GLU A 170 0.48 -9.07 31.80
N LEU A 171 1.17 -9.90 31.03
CA LEU A 171 0.58 -10.76 30.01
C LEU A 171 0.48 -12.19 30.52
N SER A 172 -0.56 -12.90 30.08
CA SER A 172 -0.76 -14.31 30.39
C SER A 172 0.35 -15.24 29.87
N ALA A 173 1.20 -14.76 28.94
CA ALA A 173 2.38 -15.45 28.42
C ALA A 173 3.42 -14.43 27.92
N GLY A 174 4.72 -14.79 27.91
CA GLY A 174 5.80 -13.94 27.37
C GLY A 174 6.02 -14.07 25.86
N CYS A 175 5.36 -15.02 25.20
CA CYS A 175 5.38 -15.16 23.75
C CYS A 175 4.03 -15.66 23.24
N ALA A 176 3.75 -15.44 21.95
CA ALA A 176 2.60 -16.01 21.27
C ALA A 176 2.78 -16.06 19.76
N SER A 177 1.92 -16.83 19.10
CA SER A 177 1.78 -16.83 17.65
C SER A 177 0.78 -15.77 17.18
N VAL A 178 0.94 -15.28 15.94
CA VAL A 178 -0.06 -14.43 15.29
C VAL A 178 -1.43 -15.13 15.29
N GLY A 179 -2.47 -14.41 15.69
CA GLY A 179 -3.84 -14.94 15.80
C GLY A 179 -4.15 -15.65 17.13
N GLN A 180 -3.18 -15.85 18.01
CA GLN A 180 -3.40 -16.39 19.34
C GLN A 180 -4.06 -15.34 20.25
N GLU A 181 -4.99 -15.76 21.10
CA GLU A 181 -5.59 -14.90 22.12
C GLU A 181 -4.72 -14.89 23.40
N LEU A 182 -4.44 -13.71 23.91
CA LEU A 182 -3.76 -13.48 25.19
C LEU A 182 -4.61 -12.58 26.08
N THR A 183 -4.36 -12.66 27.39
CA THR A 183 -4.97 -11.76 28.36
C THR A 183 -3.91 -10.81 28.90
N VAL A 184 -4.24 -9.51 28.91
CA VAL A 184 -3.49 -8.48 29.62
C VAL A 184 -4.19 -8.16 30.95
N THR A 185 -3.41 -8.17 32.03
CA THR A 185 -3.83 -7.71 33.35
C THR A 185 -3.06 -6.45 33.72
N GLY A 186 -3.78 -5.38 34.02
CA GLY A 186 -3.24 -4.08 34.41
C GLY A 186 -3.65 -3.70 35.83
N SER A 187 -2.79 -2.95 36.51
CA SER A 187 -3.09 -2.31 37.80
C SER A 187 -2.49 -0.91 37.87
N GLY A 188 -3.07 -0.02 38.69
CA GLY A 188 -2.63 1.38 38.82
C GLY A 188 -3.21 2.33 37.75
N LEU A 189 -4.17 1.83 36.95
CA LEU A 189 -4.90 2.61 35.96
C LEU A 189 -5.97 3.49 36.63
N ARG A 190 -6.40 4.55 35.94
CA ARG A 190 -7.49 5.42 36.43
C ARG A 190 -8.86 4.77 36.18
N PRO A 191 -9.73 4.63 37.20
CA PRO A 191 -11.02 3.94 37.07
C PRO A 191 -12.06 4.73 36.28
N ASP A 192 -11.88 6.06 36.14
CA ASP A 192 -12.79 6.99 35.46
C ASP A 192 -12.46 7.19 33.97
N THR A 193 -11.38 6.60 33.47
CA THR A 193 -10.85 6.83 32.12
C THR A 193 -10.70 5.51 31.38
N ALA A 194 -11.31 5.38 30.21
CA ALA A 194 -11.13 4.20 29.38
C ALA A 194 -9.67 4.07 28.91
N ALA A 195 -9.18 2.84 28.83
CA ALA A 195 -7.85 2.51 28.38
C ALA A 195 -7.89 1.93 26.96
N GLU A 196 -7.08 2.47 26.06
CA GLU A 196 -6.91 2.02 24.69
C GLU A 196 -5.77 1.00 24.61
N LEU A 197 -6.00 -0.11 23.89
CA LEU A 197 -4.96 -1.09 23.59
C LEU A 197 -4.29 -0.75 22.25
N ILE A 198 -2.98 -0.56 22.26
CA ILE A 198 -2.20 -0.18 21.08
C ILE A 198 -1.05 -1.17 20.92
N TRP A 199 -0.90 -1.72 19.73
CA TRP A 199 0.19 -2.64 19.39
C TRP A 199 1.36 -1.89 18.76
N GLN A 200 2.59 -2.25 19.12
CA GLN A 200 3.80 -1.75 18.48
C GLN A 200 4.52 -2.91 17.77
N SER A 201 4.80 -2.73 16.48
CA SER A 201 5.57 -3.67 15.66
C SER A 201 7.07 -3.64 16.00
N PRO A 202 7.87 -4.61 15.51
CA PRO A 202 9.31 -4.64 15.75
C PRO A 202 10.07 -3.42 15.20
N ILE A 203 9.52 -2.75 14.19
CA ILE A 203 10.11 -1.54 13.58
C ILE A 203 9.63 -0.24 14.23
N GLY A 204 8.78 -0.33 15.26
CA GLY A 204 8.31 0.81 16.04
C GLY A 204 6.98 1.41 15.61
N ASP A 205 6.34 0.89 14.55
CA ASP A 205 5.01 1.36 14.12
C ASP A 205 3.93 1.02 15.14
N PHE A 206 2.99 1.95 15.36
CA PHE A 206 1.89 1.81 16.30
C PHE A 206 0.55 1.52 15.58
N PHE A 207 -0.16 0.52 16.08
CA PHE A 207 -1.45 0.07 15.56
C PHE A 207 -2.46 -0.05 16.71
N PRO A 208 -3.40 0.90 16.85
CA PRO A 208 -4.52 0.74 17.76
C PRO A 208 -5.28 -0.56 17.45
N LEU A 209 -5.48 -1.39 18.48
CA LEU A 209 -6.26 -2.61 18.31
C LEU A 209 -7.73 -2.25 18.08
N ARG A 210 -8.43 -3.02 17.24
CA ARG A 210 -9.84 -2.81 16.92
C ARG A 210 -10.76 -3.60 17.83
N ASP A 211 -11.97 -3.10 18.02
CA ASP A 211 -13.00 -3.85 18.75
C ASP A 211 -13.46 -5.08 17.94
N PRO A 212 -13.45 -6.30 18.52
CA PRO A 212 -13.97 -7.49 17.84
C PRO A 212 -15.45 -7.41 17.46
N ALA A 213 -16.25 -6.67 18.23
CA ALA A 213 -17.68 -6.47 17.98
C ALA A 213 -17.94 -5.34 16.98
N ASP A 214 -17.08 -4.31 16.95
CA ASP A 214 -17.12 -3.22 15.97
C ASP A 214 -15.71 -2.86 15.46
N PRO A 215 -15.27 -3.46 14.35
CA PRO A 215 -13.93 -3.21 13.79
C PRO A 215 -13.67 -1.76 13.36
N GLN A 216 -14.70 -0.90 13.31
CA GLN A 216 -14.53 0.54 13.02
C GLN A 216 -14.03 1.31 14.25
N GLN A 217 -14.18 0.75 15.45
CA GLN A 217 -13.81 1.39 16.71
C GLN A 217 -12.49 0.85 17.24
N PHE A 218 -11.77 1.70 17.97
CA PHE A 218 -10.60 1.28 18.74
C PHE A 218 -11.04 0.47 19.95
N ARG A 219 -10.21 -0.47 20.39
CA ARG A 219 -10.49 -1.30 21.55
C ARG A 219 -10.26 -0.49 22.81
N LEU A 220 -11.36 0.04 23.35
CA LEU A 220 -11.39 0.75 24.63
C LEU A 220 -11.90 -0.19 25.71
N ILE A 221 -11.17 -0.27 26.82
CA ILE A 221 -11.51 -1.10 27.98
C ILE A 221 -11.64 -0.18 29.20
N GLN A 222 -12.77 -0.26 29.89
CA GLN A 222 -12.96 0.48 31.14
C GLN A 222 -12.28 -0.27 32.29
N PRO A 223 -11.33 0.34 33.02
CA PRO A 223 -10.80 -0.24 34.23
C PRO A 223 -11.87 -0.34 35.33
N GLU A 224 -11.69 -1.30 36.23
CA GLU A 224 -12.51 -1.49 37.42
C GLU A 224 -12.32 -0.34 38.42
N ALA A 225 -13.21 -0.25 39.41
CA ALA A 225 -13.22 0.85 40.38
C ALA A 225 -11.94 0.96 41.23
N ASP A 226 -11.19 -0.14 41.36
CA ASP A 226 -9.90 -0.22 42.05
C ASP A 226 -8.69 0.06 41.13
N GLY A 227 -8.93 0.41 39.87
CA GLY A 227 -7.87 0.70 38.88
C GLY A 227 -7.25 -0.54 38.26
N ARG A 228 -7.88 -1.72 38.42
CA ARG A 228 -7.49 -2.94 37.71
C ARG A 228 -8.13 -3.01 36.33
N LEU A 229 -7.45 -3.67 35.40
CA LEU A 229 -7.97 -3.93 34.07
C LEU A 229 -7.65 -5.38 33.70
N THR A 230 -8.61 -6.08 33.12
CA THR A 230 -8.38 -7.41 32.52
C THR A 230 -9.03 -7.42 31.15
N ALA A 231 -8.25 -7.68 30.10
CA ALA A 231 -8.76 -7.70 28.74
C ALA A 231 -8.12 -8.82 27.91
N ALA A 232 -8.93 -9.50 27.12
CA ALA A 232 -8.47 -10.43 26.10
C ALA A 232 -8.26 -9.70 24.76
N PHE A 233 -7.18 -10.04 24.07
CA PHE A 233 -6.86 -9.52 22.75
C PHE A 233 -6.20 -10.61 21.89
N THR A 234 -6.35 -10.48 20.57
CA THR A 234 -5.72 -11.37 19.60
C THR A 234 -4.43 -10.74 19.09
N VAL A 235 -3.33 -11.50 19.09
CA VAL A 235 -2.03 -11.05 18.58
C VAL A 235 -2.15 -10.72 17.08
N PRO A 236 -1.93 -9.46 16.67
CA PRO A 236 -2.10 -9.06 15.27
C PRO A 236 -0.95 -9.55 14.39
N ASN A 237 -1.20 -9.64 13.08
CA ASN A 237 -0.13 -9.80 12.10
C ASN A 237 0.52 -8.42 11.84
N ALA A 238 1.51 -8.07 12.66
CA ALA A 238 2.20 -6.77 12.58
C ALA A 238 3.68 -6.91 12.18
N ILE A 239 4.08 -8.05 11.60
CA ILE A 239 5.43 -8.26 11.09
C ILE A 239 5.54 -7.59 9.70
N PRO A 240 6.42 -6.60 9.52
CA PRO A 240 6.60 -5.92 8.24
C PRO A 240 7.12 -6.86 7.14
N PRO A 241 6.81 -6.57 5.86
CA PRO A 241 7.46 -7.23 4.74
C PRO A 241 8.99 -7.07 4.80
N GLY A 242 9.74 -8.14 4.50
CA GLY A 242 11.21 -8.14 4.52
C GLY A 242 11.84 -8.62 5.83
N ILE A 243 11.06 -8.82 6.90
CA ILE A 243 11.49 -9.53 8.10
C ILE A 243 11.03 -10.98 8.01
N ASP A 244 11.90 -11.94 8.37
CA ASP A 244 11.53 -13.36 8.41
C ASP A 244 10.45 -13.58 9.49
N PRO A 245 9.21 -13.94 9.12
CA PRO A 245 8.11 -14.09 10.07
C PRO A 245 8.27 -15.29 11.01
N ASN A 246 9.24 -16.17 10.75
CA ASN A 246 9.51 -17.35 11.58
C ASN A 246 10.54 -17.08 12.68
N LEU A 247 11.23 -15.93 12.63
CA LEU A 247 12.20 -15.56 13.64
C LEU A 247 11.51 -14.80 14.77
N PRO A 248 11.76 -15.15 16.05
CA PRO A 248 11.18 -14.45 17.20
C PRO A 248 11.51 -12.95 17.16
N GLN A 249 10.48 -12.09 17.18
CA GLN A 249 10.62 -10.64 17.21
C GLN A 249 10.00 -10.07 18.49
N GLU A 250 10.66 -9.07 19.05
CA GLU A 250 10.12 -8.27 20.16
C GLU A 250 9.05 -7.31 19.62
N GLN A 251 7.89 -7.35 20.25
CA GLN A 251 6.75 -6.46 19.98
C GLN A 251 6.20 -5.98 21.33
N ARG A 252 5.42 -4.90 21.33
CA ARG A 252 4.91 -4.33 22.58
C ARG A 252 3.41 -4.08 22.53
N LEU A 253 2.75 -4.38 23.63
CA LEU A 253 1.38 -3.95 23.88
C LEU A 253 1.41 -2.74 24.80
N TYR A 254 0.87 -1.62 24.34
CA TYR A 254 0.66 -0.41 25.11
C TYR A 254 -0.79 -0.37 25.62
N VAL A 255 -0.94 0.15 26.83
CA VAL A 255 -2.22 0.50 27.42
C VAL A 255 -2.18 1.99 27.72
N ARG A 256 -2.96 2.78 26.98
CA ARG A 256 -2.95 4.25 27.05
C ARG A 256 -4.28 4.78 27.57
N GLN A 257 -4.25 5.69 28.53
CA GLN A 257 -5.39 6.45 29.02
C GLN A 257 -5.22 7.91 28.62
N SER A 258 -6.22 8.48 27.94
CA SER A 258 -6.22 9.89 27.54
C SER A 258 -7.40 10.59 28.21
N ARG A 259 -7.10 11.53 29.12
CA ARG A 259 -8.13 12.32 29.82
C ARG A 259 -8.14 13.75 29.30
N PRO A 260 -9.23 14.24 28.69
CA PRO A 260 -9.29 15.60 28.20
C PRO A 260 -9.21 16.60 29.35
N ILE A 261 -8.32 17.58 29.25
CA ILE A 261 -8.13 18.65 30.24
C ILE A 261 -8.72 20.00 29.80
N GLY A 262 -9.48 19.99 28.69
CA GLY A 262 -10.11 21.16 28.11
C GLY A 262 -9.17 21.94 27.18
N GLY A 263 -9.78 22.62 26.21
CA GLY A 263 -9.06 23.31 25.14
C GLY A 263 -8.68 22.39 23.97
N TRP A 264 -8.07 22.99 22.96
CA TRP A 264 -7.61 22.33 21.74
C TRP A 264 -6.13 22.60 21.55
N GLU A 265 -5.41 21.61 21.05
CA GLU A 265 -4.03 21.72 20.63
C GLU A 265 -3.87 21.19 19.20
N LEU A 266 -2.79 21.57 18.54
CA LEU A 266 -2.40 20.95 17.28
C LEU A 266 -2.13 19.47 17.54
N SER A 267 -2.71 18.60 16.72
CA SER A 267 -2.30 17.20 16.73
C SER A 267 -0.85 17.09 16.23
N THR A 268 -0.22 15.94 16.45
CA THR A 268 1.09 15.64 15.87
C THR A 268 1.10 15.86 14.36
N ASN A 269 0.02 15.42 13.68
CA ASN A 269 -0.15 15.60 12.24
C ASN A 269 -0.34 17.07 11.84
N GLY A 270 -1.10 17.84 12.61
CA GLY A 270 -1.25 19.28 12.41
C GLY A 270 0.05 20.05 12.58
N GLY A 271 0.93 19.59 13.48
CA GLY A 271 2.26 20.16 13.67
C GLY A 271 3.20 19.97 12.47
N PHE A 272 3.04 18.91 11.67
CA PHE A 272 3.89 18.69 10.48
C PHE A 272 3.55 19.58 9.28
N VAL A 273 2.39 20.24 9.30
CA VAL A 273 1.90 21.06 8.16
C VAL A 273 2.21 22.55 8.34
N LEU A 274 2.71 22.96 9.51
CA LEU A 274 3.12 24.33 9.84
C LEU A 274 4.63 24.47 9.83
#